data_AF-M6RJ62-F1
#
_entry.id   AF-M6RJ62-F1
#
_cell.length_a   1.000
_cell.length_b   1.000
_cell.length_c   1.000
_cell.angle_alpha   90.00
_cell.angle_beta   90.00
_cell.angle_gamma   90.00
#
_symmetry.space_group_name_H-M   'P 1'
#
loop_
_entity.id
_entity.type
_entity.pdbx_description
1 polymer ?
#
loop_
_entity_poly.entity_id
_entity_poly.type
_entity_poly.pdbx_seq_one_letter_code
_entity_poly.pdbx_strand_id
1 'polypeptide(L)'
;MALTFQEILDRIRIIDRDVTELNRLKSRLPADRPYSSSLQISFDKQINELLNERVGLMELEVLDPPSWILGVPTTGISQETPVPLKGLFPSGDLSKEKPDDQDVINFLRELPKTEIHLHLEACVNKDTMKRLMAKNGINVTDEEFEAKFNFKDLNSFIQVFFFIQSLVKEPSDFSFFIESLAEYMRANNILY
;
A
#
# COMPACT_ATOMS: atom_id res chain seq x y z
N MET A 1 -7.87 5.96 -36.08
CA MET A 1 -8.39 6.88 -35.04
C MET A 1 -7.34 6.90 -33.95
N ALA A 2 -6.72 8.04 -33.66
CA ALA A 2 -5.68 8.11 -32.63
C ALA A 2 -6.33 7.82 -31.27
N LEU A 3 -5.85 6.80 -30.55
CA LEU A 3 -6.33 6.49 -29.20
C LEU A 3 -5.74 7.51 -28.22
N THR A 4 -6.58 8.01 -27.32
CA THR A 4 -6.15 8.91 -26.26
C THR A 4 -5.40 8.15 -25.16
N PHE A 5 -4.54 8.84 -24.42
CA PHE A 5 -3.81 8.26 -23.29
C PHE A 5 -4.73 7.59 -22.26
N GLN A 6 -5.87 8.23 -21.98
CA GLN A 6 -6.87 7.72 -21.05
C GLN A 6 -7.49 6.40 -21.53
N GLU A 7 -7.83 6.29 -22.81
CA GLU A 7 -8.37 5.06 -23.40
C GLU A 7 -7.36 3.91 -23.36
N ILE A 8 -6.07 4.20 -23.60
CA ILE A 8 -5.00 3.21 -23.50
C ILE A 8 -4.85 2.72 -22.05
N LEU A 9 -4.83 3.63 -21.08
CA LEU A 9 -4.75 3.28 -19.65
C LEU A 9 -5.95 2.47 -19.18
N ASP A 10 -7.16 2.90 -19.52
CA ASP A 10 -8.39 2.19 -19.15
C ASP A 10 -8.41 0.79 -19.76
N ARG A 11 -7.93 0.63 -21.00
CA ARG A 11 -7.80 -0.68 -21.64
C ARG A 11 -6.76 -1.56 -20.95
N ILE A 12 -5.58 -1.04 -20.62
CA ILE A 12 -4.54 -1.77 -19.87
C ILE A 12 -5.09 -2.23 -18.51
N ARG A 13 -5.83 -1.36 -17.81
CA ARG A 13 -6.43 -1.69 -16.51
C ARG A 13 -7.43 -2.83 -16.58
N ILE A 14 -8.26 -2.83 -17.63
CA ILE A 14 -9.22 -3.92 -17.88
C ILE A 14 -8.47 -5.23 -18.13
N ILE A 15 -7.43 -5.20 -18.99
CA ILE A 15 -6.61 -6.37 -19.29
C ILE A 15 -5.95 -6.92 -18.02
N ASP A 16 -5.33 -6.07 -17.19
CA ASP A 16 -4.66 -6.51 -15.95
C ASP A 16 -5.65 -7.17 -14.97
N ARG A 17 -6.87 -6.61 -14.86
CA ARG A 17 -7.95 -7.21 -14.06
C ARG A 17 -8.36 -8.57 -14.62
N ASP A 18 -8.60 -8.67 -15.91
CA ASP A 18 -9.10 -9.89 -16.55
C ASP A 18 -8.05 -11.01 -16.52
N VAL A 19 -6.75 -10.69 -16.70
CA VAL A 19 -5.64 -11.62 -16.51
C VAL A 19 -5.58 -12.12 -15.06
N THR A 20 -5.80 -11.25 -14.08
CA THR A 20 -5.82 -11.63 -12.66
C THR A 20 -6.96 -12.62 -12.37
N GLU A 21 -8.16 -12.35 -12.87
CA GLU A 21 -9.32 -13.22 -12.70
C GLU A 21 -9.14 -14.56 -13.42
N LEU A 22 -8.60 -14.58 -14.65
CA LEU A 22 -8.32 -15.83 -15.36
C LEU A 22 -7.29 -16.70 -14.64
N ASN A 23 -6.23 -16.10 -14.08
CA ASN A 23 -5.25 -16.82 -13.26
C ASN A 23 -5.89 -17.40 -11.98
N ARG A 24 -6.79 -16.65 -11.35
CA ARG A 24 -7.55 -17.11 -10.18
C ARG A 24 -8.50 -18.26 -10.50
N LEU A 25 -9.17 -18.21 -11.65
CA LEU A 25 -10.05 -19.30 -12.10
C LEU A 25 -9.24 -20.54 -12.46
N LYS A 26 -8.10 -20.36 -13.16
CA LYS A 26 -7.16 -21.44 -13.47
C LYS A 26 -6.66 -22.15 -12.21
N SER A 27 -6.28 -21.40 -11.16
CA SER A 27 -5.77 -21.99 -9.91
C SER A 27 -6.80 -22.77 -9.11
N ARG A 28 -8.10 -22.54 -9.38
CA ARG A 28 -9.22 -23.22 -8.73
C ARG A 28 -9.73 -24.46 -9.48
N LEU A 29 -9.17 -24.76 -10.66
CA LEU A 29 -9.57 -25.94 -11.41
C LEU A 29 -9.16 -27.23 -10.69
N PRO A 30 -10.08 -28.20 -10.52
CA PRO A 30 -9.77 -29.47 -9.87
C PRO A 30 -8.88 -30.35 -10.75
N ALA A 31 -7.79 -30.90 -10.22
CA ALA A 31 -6.81 -31.67 -11.00
C ALA A 31 -7.32 -33.06 -11.47
N ASP A 32 -8.36 -33.59 -10.83
CA ASP A 32 -8.89 -34.95 -11.01
C ASP A 32 -9.97 -35.06 -12.10
N ARG A 33 -10.31 -33.95 -12.78
CA ARG A 33 -11.41 -33.93 -13.75
C ARG A 33 -10.91 -34.03 -15.20
N PRO A 34 -11.57 -34.80 -16.07
CA PRO A 34 -11.17 -34.98 -17.47
C PRO A 34 -11.14 -33.69 -18.30
N TYR A 35 -11.92 -32.68 -17.92
CA TYR A 35 -12.00 -31.38 -18.60
C TYR A 35 -10.95 -30.36 -18.14
N SER A 36 -10.20 -30.66 -17.07
CA SER A 36 -9.34 -29.65 -16.44
C SER A 36 -8.12 -29.30 -17.28
N SER A 37 -7.54 -30.26 -18.00
CA SER A 37 -6.40 -30.03 -18.88
C SER A 37 -6.77 -29.14 -20.08
N SER A 38 -7.93 -29.39 -20.71
CA SER A 38 -8.40 -28.58 -21.84
C SER A 38 -8.79 -27.16 -21.43
N LEU A 39 -9.38 -26.99 -20.23
CA LEU A 39 -9.68 -25.66 -19.68
C LEU A 39 -8.40 -24.90 -19.28
N GLN A 40 -7.40 -25.56 -18.70
CA GLN A 40 -6.11 -24.92 -18.41
C GLN A 40 -5.43 -24.39 -19.67
N ILE A 41 -5.39 -25.18 -20.74
CA ILE A 41 -4.83 -24.75 -22.04
C ILE A 41 -5.62 -23.56 -22.60
N SER A 42 -6.95 -23.58 -22.47
CA SER A 42 -7.81 -22.49 -22.93
C SER A 42 -7.55 -21.20 -22.13
N PHE A 43 -7.40 -21.30 -20.81
CA PHE A 43 -7.02 -20.17 -19.96
C PHE A 43 -5.63 -19.62 -20.32
N ASP A 44 -4.64 -20.49 -20.51
CA ASP A 44 -3.29 -20.07 -20.90
C ASP A 44 -3.26 -19.35 -22.25
N LYS A 45 -4.03 -19.85 -23.22
CA LYS A 45 -4.19 -19.18 -24.51
C LYS A 45 -4.79 -17.78 -24.33
N GLN A 46 -5.89 -17.66 -23.57
CA GLN A 46 -6.58 -16.38 -23.38
C GLN A 46 -5.72 -15.37 -22.61
N ILE A 47 -4.98 -15.83 -21.59
CA ILE A 47 -4.04 -14.99 -20.84
C ILE A 47 -2.94 -14.47 -21.78
N ASN A 48 -2.36 -15.33 -22.61
CA ASN A 48 -1.32 -14.92 -23.55
C ASN A 48 -1.85 -13.93 -24.61
N GLU A 49 -3.07 -14.12 -25.11
CA GLU A 49 -3.72 -13.16 -26.02
C GLU A 49 -3.85 -11.76 -25.37
N LEU A 50 -4.34 -11.72 -24.12
CA LEU A 50 -4.48 -10.47 -23.37
C LEU A 50 -3.13 -9.82 -23.05
N LEU A 51 -2.11 -10.60 -22.68
CA LEU A 51 -0.76 -10.09 -22.44
C LEU A 51 -0.12 -9.52 -23.71
N ASN A 52 -0.33 -10.18 -24.86
CA ASN A 52 0.14 -9.65 -26.14
C ASN A 52 -0.58 -8.35 -26.52
N GLU A 53 -1.89 -8.26 -26.28
CA GLU A 53 -2.64 -7.01 -26.46
C GLU A 53 -2.08 -5.89 -25.56
N ARG A 54 -1.79 -6.20 -24.29
CA ARG A 54 -1.17 -5.25 -23.35
C ARG A 54 0.19 -4.76 -23.83
N VAL A 55 1.04 -5.65 -24.33
CA VAL A 55 2.34 -5.29 -24.90
C VAL A 55 2.15 -4.36 -26.09
N GLY A 56 1.23 -4.69 -27.01
CA GLY A 56 0.91 -3.83 -28.14
C GLY A 56 0.42 -2.45 -27.72
N LEU A 57 -0.43 -2.34 -26.70
CA LEU A 57 -0.92 -1.07 -26.15
C LEU A 57 0.21 -0.23 -25.53
N MET A 58 1.20 -0.87 -24.90
CA MET A 58 2.37 -0.21 -24.32
C MET A 58 3.38 0.30 -25.36
N GLU A 59 3.34 -0.28 -26.56
CA GLU A 59 4.16 0.13 -27.71
C GLU A 59 3.52 1.26 -28.51
N LEU A 60 2.25 1.60 -28.27
CA LEU A 60 1.58 2.70 -28.93
C LEU A 60 2.17 4.06 -28.56
N GLU A 61 2.20 4.92 -29.57
CA GLU A 61 2.59 6.31 -29.48
C GLU A 61 1.43 7.17 -28.98
N VAL A 62 1.65 7.94 -27.91
CA VAL A 62 0.62 8.79 -27.31
C VAL A 62 0.70 10.19 -27.89
N LEU A 63 -0.42 10.71 -28.43
CA LEU A 63 -0.48 12.02 -29.08
C LEU A 63 -0.44 13.22 -28.11
N ASP A 64 -0.75 13.02 -26.81
CA ASP A 64 -0.71 14.07 -25.78
C ASP A 64 -0.58 13.44 -24.36
N PRO A 65 0.63 13.07 -23.92
CA PRO A 65 0.83 12.55 -22.57
C PRO A 65 0.70 13.69 -21.54
N PRO A 66 0.02 13.46 -20.39
CA PRO A 66 -0.07 14.45 -19.33
C PRO A 66 1.31 14.98 -18.89
N SER A 67 1.39 16.30 -18.65
CA SER A 67 2.65 17.01 -18.35
C SER A 67 3.45 16.45 -17.17
N TRP A 68 2.77 15.90 -16.15
CA TRP A 68 3.43 15.29 -14.99
C TRP A 68 4.19 14.00 -15.32
N ILE A 69 3.84 13.32 -16.41
CA ILE A 69 4.50 12.07 -16.82
C ILE A 69 5.86 12.36 -17.46
N LEU A 70 5.99 13.49 -18.16
CA LEU A 70 7.22 13.83 -18.89
C LEU A 70 8.37 14.30 -17.98
N GLY A 71 8.12 14.56 -16.69
CA GLY A 71 9.17 14.91 -15.72
C GLY A 71 9.94 16.21 -15.99
N VAL A 72 9.54 17.00 -16.98
CA VAL A 72 10.18 18.28 -17.36
C VAL A 72 9.17 19.43 -17.17
N PRO A 73 9.56 20.58 -16.61
CA PRO A 73 8.71 21.77 -16.63
C PRO A 73 8.36 22.09 -18.09
N THR A 74 7.08 22.32 -18.36
CA THR A 74 6.49 22.52 -19.69
C THR A 74 6.90 23.87 -20.33
N THR A 75 8.19 24.13 -20.41
CA THR A 75 8.78 25.25 -21.14
C THR A 75 9.67 24.66 -22.24
N GLY A 76 9.07 24.43 -23.41
CA GLY A 76 9.83 24.28 -24.66
C GLY A 76 9.80 22.91 -25.35
N ILE A 77 9.01 21.94 -24.90
CA ILE A 77 8.78 20.72 -25.69
C ILE A 77 7.67 21.02 -26.70
N SER A 78 8.04 21.20 -27.96
CA SER A 78 7.08 21.23 -29.08
C SER A 78 6.27 19.93 -29.07
N GLN A 79 4.94 20.03 -28.97
CA GLN A 79 3.97 18.94 -28.85
C GLN A 79 3.84 18.06 -30.11
N GLU A 80 4.93 17.72 -30.80
CA GLU A 80 4.85 17.02 -32.10
C GLU A 80 5.60 15.69 -32.16
N THR A 81 6.40 15.31 -31.16
CA THR A 81 7.09 14.02 -31.19
C THR A 81 6.36 12.99 -30.31
N PRO A 82 5.78 11.94 -30.92
CA PRO A 82 5.17 10.87 -30.15
C PRO A 82 6.22 10.12 -29.32
N VAL A 83 5.92 9.85 -28.04
CA VAL A 83 6.82 9.14 -27.12
C VAL A 83 6.19 7.78 -26.77
N PRO A 84 6.95 6.66 -26.87
CA PRO A 84 6.44 5.35 -26.48
C PRO A 84 6.22 5.27 -24.97
N LEU A 85 5.10 4.67 -24.57
CA LEU A 85 4.63 4.62 -23.18
C LEU A 85 5.63 3.94 -22.23
N LYS A 86 6.38 2.95 -22.75
CA LYS A 86 7.44 2.23 -22.03
C LYS A 86 8.62 3.11 -21.58
N GLY A 87 8.84 4.26 -22.21
CA GLY A 87 9.91 5.21 -21.87
C GLY A 87 9.51 6.27 -20.86
N LEU A 88 8.21 6.37 -20.53
CA LEU A 88 7.67 7.42 -19.65
C LEU A 88 7.93 7.15 -18.16
N PHE A 89 8.13 5.88 -17.78
CA PHE A 89 8.44 5.50 -16.40
C PHE A 89 9.90 5.05 -16.33
N PRO A 90 10.82 5.88 -15.82
CA PRO A 90 12.19 5.45 -15.63
C PRO A 90 12.20 4.27 -14.65
N SER A 91 12.61 3.10 -15.12
CA SER A 91 12.93 1.97 -14.25
C SER A 91 14.00 2.46 -13.26
N GLY A 92 13.70 2.43 -11.96
CA GLY A 92 14.65 2.85 -10.94
C GLY A 92 15.98 2.12 -11.13
N ASP A 93 17.08 2.86 -11.23
CA ASP A 93 18.41 2.29 -11.42
C ASP A 93 18.88 1.63 -10.12
N LEU A 94 18.61 0.32 -10.01
CA LEU A 94 19.00 -0.51 -8.87
C LEU A 94 20.49 -0.88 -8.88
N SER A 95 21.28 -0.43 -9.87
CA SER A 95 22.73 -0.65 -9.93
C SER A 95 23.53 0.34 -9.08
N LYS A 96 22.87 1.42 -8.61
CA LYS A 96 23.48 2.40 -7.71
C LYS A 96 23.74 1.79 -6.33
N GLU A 97 24.79 2.30 -5.70
CA GLU A 97 25.14 1.93 -4.33
C GLU A 97 23.95 2.23 -3.41
N LYS A 98 23.56 1.24 -2.59
CA LYS A 98 22.43 1.39 -1.69
C LYS A 98 22.77 2.46 -0.65
N PRO A 99 21.90 3.46 -0.43
CA PRO A 99 22.10 4.42 0.65
C PRO A 99 22.15 3.69 2.00
N ASP A 100 22.85 4.29 2.96
CA ASP A 100 22.90 3.76 4.32
C ASP A 100 21.49 3.72 4.94
N ASP A 101 21.20 2.66 5.69
CA ASP A 101 19.88 2.44 6.26
C ASP A 101 19.48 3.60 7.21
N GLN A 102 20.44 4.20 7.92
CA GLN A 102 20.17 5.32 8.82
C GLN A 102 19.81 6.58 8.04
N ASP A 103 20.47 6.84 6.92
CA ASP A 103 20.15 7.95 6.03
C ASP A 103 18.75 7.81 5.45
N VAL A 104 18.36 6.60 5.03
CA VAL A 104 17.01 6.30 4.55
C VAL A 104 15.98 6.52 5.67
N ILE A 105 16.24 6.03 6.88
CA ILE A 105 15.33 6.21 8.04
C ILE A 105 15.15 7.70 8.37
N ASN A 106 16.24 8.47 8.37
CA ASN A 106 16.20 9.91 8.65
C ASN A 106 15.38 10.64 7.58
N PHE A 107 15.65 10.36 6.31
CA PHE A 107 14.87 10.88 5.18
C PHE A 107 13.38 10.56 5.32
N LEU A 108 13.02 9.29 5.59
CA LEU A 108 11.62 8.88 5.76
C LEU A 108 10.92 9.59 6.93
N ARG A 109 11.63 9.83 8.04
CA ARG A 109 11.08 10.57 9.19
C ARG A 109 10.83 12.03 8.86
N GLU A 110 11.73 12.66 8.11
CA GLU A 110 11.66 14.07 7.73
C GLU A 110 10.59 14.37 6.68
N LEU A 111 10.15 13.40 5.88
CA LEU A 111 9.11 13.62 4.88
C LEU A 111 7.81 14.16 5.53
N PRO A 112 7.20 15.24 5.01
CA PRO A 112 5.88 15.66 5.45
C PRO A 112 4.86 14.61 5.01
N LYS A 113 4.09 14.06 5.96
CA LYS A 113 3.17 12.95 5.71
C LYS A 113 1.73 13.31 6.03
N THR A 114 0.81 12.61 5.39
CA THR A 114 -0.62 12.62 5.67
C THR A 114 -1.09 11.19 5.92
N GLU A 115 -1.75 10.93 7.04
CA GLU A 115 -2.23 9.60 7.44
C GLU A 115 -3.76 9.57 7.47
N ILE A 116 -4.37 8.93 6.48
CA ILE A 116 -5.83 8.91 6.29
C ILE A 116 -6.52 7.70 6.92
N HIS A 117 -5.76 6.68 7.31
CA HIS A 117 -6.28 5.47 7.94
C HIS A 117 -5.52 5.26 9.24
N LEU A 118 -6.16 5.60 10.35
CA LEU A 118 -5.60 5.49 11.68
C LEU A 118 -6.68 5.02 12.66
N HIS A 119 -6.28 4.17 13.61
CA HIS A 119 -7.10 3.79 14.75
C HIS A 119 -6.50 4.41 16.01
N LEU A 120 -7.24 5.29 16.67
CA LEU A 120 -6.76 6.02 17.86
C LEU A 120 -6.26 5.08 18.96
N GLU A 121 -6.96 3.95 19.13
CA GLU A 121 -6.65 2.91 20.12
C GLU A 121 -5.34 2.18 19.81
N ALA A 122 -4.92 2.15 18.54
CA ALA A 122 -3.66 1.56 18.11
C ALA A 122 -2.48 2.54 18.21
N CYS A 123 -2.73 3.82 18.49
CA CYS A 123 -1.70 4.85 18.67
C CYS A 123 -1.31 5.05 20.14
N VAL A 124 -1.98 4.38 21.08
CA VAL A 124 -1.69 4.49 22.51
C VAL A 124 -0.32 3.90 22.80
N ASN A 125 0.60 4.74 23.27
CA ASN A 125 1.95 4.28 23.61
C ASN A 125 1.96 3.51 24.95
N LYS A 126 3.04 2.74 25.16
CA LYS A 126 3.20 1.88 26.34
C LYS A 126 3.13 2.65 27.66
N ASP A 127 3.73 3.84 27.72
CA ASP A 127 3.72 4.68 28.92
C ASP A 127 2.29 5.13 29.28
N THR A 128 1.56 5.63 28.30
CA THR A 128 0.16 6.06 28.44
C THR A 128 -0.73 4.91 28.86
N MET A 129 -0.53 3.72 28.28
CA MET A 129 -1.24 2.51 28.70
C MET A 129 -0.96 2.16 30.16
N LYS A 130 0.31 2.22 30.62
CA LYS A 130 0.67 2.03 32.04
C LYS A 130 -0.01 3.06 32.95
N ARG A 131 -0.04 4.34 32.55
CA ARG A 131 -0.74 5.40 33.29
C ARG A 131 -2.25 5.10 33.44
N LEU A 132 -2.91 4.69 32.37
CA LEU A 132 -4.33 4.30 32.38
C LEU A 132 -4.60 3.03 33.21
N MET A 133 -3.72 2.03 33.15
CA MET A 133 -3.82 0.83 33.97
C MET A 133 -3.70 1.17 35.46
N ALA A 134 -2.71 1.99 35.83
CA ALA A 134 -2.52 2.45 37.20
C ALA A 134 -3.73 3.27 37.70
N LYS A 135 -4.27 4.18 36.87
CA LYS A 135 -5.51 4.93 37.17
C LYS A 135 -6.68 4.00 37.48
N ASN A 136 -6.79 2.88 36.75
CA ASN A 136 -7.84 1.89 36.92
C ASN A 136 -7.55 0.84 38.00
N GLY A 137 -6.45 0.96 38.74
CA GLY A 137 -6.05 -0.01 39.78
C GLY A 137 -5.59 -1.36 39.24
N ILE A 138 -5.19 -1.45 37.98
CA ILE A 138 -4.67 -2.65 37.35
C ILE A 138 -3.15 -2.69 37.52
N ASN A 139 -2.67 -3.57 38.39
CA ASN A 139 -1.23 -3.84 38.54
C ASN A 139 -0.84 -5.08 37.73
N VAL A 140 0.21 -4.94 36.95
CA VAL A 140 0.88 -6.03 36.21
C VAL A 140 2.38 -5.87 36.39
N THR A 141 3.12 -6.97 36.31
CA THR A 141 4.59 -6.88 36.24
C THR A 141 5.02 -6.33 34.87
N ASP A 142 6.24 -5.80 34.78
CA ASP A 142 6.78 -5.35 33.48
C ASP A 142 6.84 -6.49 32.46
N GLU A 143 7.12 -7.71 32.91
CA GLU A 143 7.15 -8.91 32.07
C GLU A 143 5.76 -9.26 31.52
N GLU A 144 4.72 -9.23 32.37
CA GLU A 144 3.33 -9.43 31.95
C GLU A 144 2.84 -8.33 31.01
N PHE A 145 3.27 -7.09 31.24
CA PHE A 145 2.95 -5.96 30.38
C PHE A 145 3.58 -6.11 28.99
N GLU A 146 4.87 -6.40 28.92
CA GLU A 146 5.59 -6.59 27.67
C GLU A 146 5.06 -7.80 26.89
N ALA A 147 4.68 -8.87 27.58
CA ALA A 147 4.05 -10.04 26.96
C ALA A 147 2.76 -9.70 26.19
N LYS A 148 2.01 -8.66 26.60
CA LYS A 148 0.80 -8.22 25.87
C LYS A 148 1.13 -7.71 24.46
N PHE A 149 2.31 -7.12 24.27
CA PHE A 149 2.72 -6.59 22.96
C PHE A 149 3.40 -7.63 22.07
N ASN A 150 3.56 -8.87 22.54
CA ASN A 150 4.15 -9.98 21.78
C ASN A 150 3.05 -10.85 21.13
N PHE A 151 2.34 -10.28 20.15
CA PHE A 151 1.30 -10.98 19.39
C PHE A 151 1.88 -11.74 18.18
N LYS A 152 1.29 -12.89 17.85
CA LYS A 152 1.75 -13.78 16.75
C LYS A 152 0.84 -13.76 15.52
N ASP A 153 -0.36 -13.24 15.68
CA ASP A 153 -1.40 -13.21 14.65
C ASP A 153 -2.37 -12.05 14.87
N LEU A 154 -3.29 -11.87 13.92
CA LEU A 154 -4.30 -10.82 13.98
C LEU A 154 -5.23 -10.96 15.20
N ASN A 155 -5.58 -12.18 15.61
CA ASN A 155 -6.49 -12.40 16.73
C ASN A 155 -5.88 -11.97 18.06
N SER A 156 -4.60 -12.32 18.29
CA SER A 156 -3.85 -11.91 19.47
C SER A 156 -3.66 -10.39 19.51
N PHE A 157 -3.44 -9.74 18.36
CA PHE A 157 -3.46 -8.27 18.28
C PHE A 157 -4.82 -7.67 18.67
N ILE A 158 -5.93 -8.22 18.15
CA ILE A 158 -7.28 -7.73 18.44
C ILE A 158 -7.61 -7.82 19.95
N GLN A 159 -7.11 -8.83 20.66
CA GLN A 159 -7.30 -8.93 22.12
C GLN A 159 -6.67 -7.76 22.87
N VAL A 160 -5.46 -7.34 22.47
CA VAL A 160 -4.79 -6.16 23.05
C VAL A 160 -5.54 -4.89 22.67
N PHE A 161 -6.00 -4.80 21.42
CA PHE A 161 -6.79 -3.68 20.93
C PHE A 161 -8.08 -3.48 21.75
N PHE A 162 -8.80 -4.55 22.10
CA PHE A 162 -9.96 -4.48 23.00
C PHE A 162 -9.55 -4.20 24.45
N PHE A 163 -8.41 -4.71 24.91
CA PHE A 163 -7.91 -4.42 26.24
C PHE A 163 -7.64 -2.92 26.42
N ILE A 164 -6.99 -2.27 25.45
CA ILE A 164 -6.74 -0.82 25.47
C ILE A 164 -8.06 -0.04 25.55
N GLN A 165 -9.06 -0.41 24.73
CA GLN A 165 -10.39 0.21 24.80
C GLN A 165 -11.04 0.04 26.17
N SER A 166 -10.88 -1.13 26.80
CA SER A 166 -11.46 -1.40 28.11
C SER A 166 -10.89 -0.52 29.23
N LEU A 167 -9.73 0.13 29.01
CA LEU A 167 -9.11 1.05 29.96
C LEU A 167 -9.79 2.43 30.00
N VAL A 168 -10.56 2.78 28.97
CA VAL A 168 -11.33 4.04 28.95
C VAL A 168 -12.58 3.83 29.81
N LYS A 169 -12.68 4.51 30.95
CA LYS A 169 -13.81 4.39 31.89
C LYS A 169 -14.69 5.62 31.94
N GLU A 170 -14.15 6.77 31.59
CA GLU A 170 -14.86 8.06 31.58
C GLU A 170 -14.42 8.94 30.40
N PRO A 171 -15.21 9.95 30.00
CA PRO A 171 -14.89 10.79 28.84
C PRO A 171 -13.53 11.51 28.93
N SER A 172 -13.07 11.83 30.13
CA SER A 172 -11.75 12.46 30.35
C SER A 172 -10.58 11.54 29.96
N ASP A 173 -10.77 10.22 29.96
CA ASP A 173 -9.71 9.27 29.60
C ASP A 173 -9.27 9.37 28.15
N PHE A 174 -10.11 9.92 27.26
CA PHE A 174 -9.72 10.18 25.88
C PHE A 174 -8.54 11.16 25.76
N SER A 175 -8.32 12.01 26.76
CA SER A 175 -7.13 12.91 26.78
C SER A 175 -5.82 12.13 26.65
N PHE A 176 -5.68 10.99 27.33
CA PHE A 176 -4.52 10.12 27.25
C PHE A 176 -4.28 9.61 25.82
N PHE A 177 -5.35 9.24 25.11
CA PHE A 177 -5.26 8.73 23.75
C PHE A 177 -4.84 9.84 22.78
N ILE A 178 -5.43 11.04 22.93
CA ILE A 178 -5.09 12.20 22.11
C ILE A 178 -3.65 12.66 22.36
N GLU A 179 -3.16 12.62 23.61
CA GLU A 179 -1.75 12.89 23.94
C GLU A 179 -0.81 11.92 23.21
N SER A 180 -1.08 10.61 23.31
CA SER A 180 -0.32 9.58 22.60
C SER A 180 -0.33 9.77 21.09
N LEU A 181 -1.50 10.09 20.52
CA LEU A 181 -1.63 10.39 19.08
C LEU A 181 -0.79 11.59 18.69
N ALA A 182 -0.86 12.69 19.45
CA ALA A 182 -0.09 13.90 19.16
C ALA A 182 1.42 13.68 19.24
N GLU A 183 1.90 12.83 20.14
CA GLU A 183 3.30 12.39 20.18
C GLU A 183 3.67 11.56 18.95
N TYR A 184 2.85 10.58 18.58
CA TYR A 184 3.03 9.75 17.40
C TYR A 184 3.11 10.59 16.12
N MET A 185 2.17 11.52 15.92
CA MET A 185 2.13 12.39 14.74
C MET A 185 3.38 13.28 14.64
N ARG A 186 3.79 13.90 15.76
CA ARG A 186 5.00 14.74 15.80
C ARG A 186 6.26 13.94 15.52
N ALA A 187 6.41 12.76 16.12
CA ALA A 187 7.58 11.90 15.92
C ALA A 187 7.73 11.43 14.47
N ASN A 188 6.63 11.35 13.73
CA ASN A 188 6.60 10.90 12.34
C ASN A 188 6.40 12.03 11.34
N ASN A 189 6.45 13.31 11.71
CA ASN A 189 6.19 14.44 10.81
C ASN A 189 4.87 14.29 10.00
N ILE A 190 3.81 13.86 10.67
CA ILE A 190 2.46 13.75 10.09
C ILE A 190 1.76 15.10 10.30
N LEU A 191 1.39 15.74 9.19
CA LEU A 191 0.79 17.07 9.16
C LEU A 191 -0.74 17.04 9.11
N TYR A 192 -1.32 15.93 8.62
CA TYR A 192 -2.77 15.72 8.50
C TYR A 192 -3.12 14.26 8.77
#